data_AF-A0A6A5VU74-F1
#
_entry.id   AF-A0A6A5VU74-F1
#
_cell.length_a   1.000
_cell.length_b   1.000
_cell.length_c   1.000
_cell.angle_alpha   90.00
_cell.angle_beta   90.00
_cell.angle_gamma   90.00
#
_symmetry.space_group_name_H-M   'P 1'
#
loop_
_entity.id
_entity.type
_entity.pdbx_description
1 polymer ?
#
loop_
_entity_poly.entity_id
_entity_poly.type
_entity_poly.pdbx_seq_one_letter_code
_entity_poly.pdbx_strand_id
1 'polypeptide(L)'
;MTDTTMADFVHVEVPQEKTATAELNLSGSNSGAQTLETSGLGFLKLHPFIRDTVVDKIYGCMIGSALGDTIGLYTEFLPKHACETIYKERKFTLVNPVTEWYSDTHRNRFEPCAWTDDTDQALLILLSYLQNHTSENLLGRIPQDFAERLQIWIEQGLRALDRPPCGIGALVGGVVSHKDYLKDPVDMATQRWIKTARHVAPNGSLMRTHPIGVFCVGLSEEAAWKVAADIGRTTHVDPRCVVSCCISVGLIRGLLRGEIQTEEDLDKAIERAYDWVLSQPGLMNPGLDSELTEYEIKRHLERKEFEKHVYAKAYEELKLDSQREMGYVYKCIGSAILMLRYGIRGLKKSPVPSKTLFENLVTDLIMEGGDSDTNGAAAGALLGALMGYGNLPAHWADGLAHREWLQSKIERLTKILGIVQGSVGELKDEAPDGGKPLMTKDELEKRDHDMLYSILARDKERKEKEERERKKGHAKGLTGWFKK
;
A
#
# COMPACT_ATOMS: atom_id res chain seq x y z
N MET A 1 34.38 16.23 39.69
CA MET A 1 35.81 15.94 39.98
C MET A 1 36.03 14.54 39.44
N THR A 2 36.35 14.41 38.13
CA THR A 2 37.73 14.31 37.55
C THR A 2 38.41 13.01 37.97
N ASP A 3 38.92 12.11 37.13
CA ASP A 3 39.46 12.12 35.76
C ASP A 3 39.25 10.71 35.12
N THR A 4 39.03 10.49 33.83
CA THR A 4 39.83 10.70 32.58
C THR A 4 41.07 9.80 32.45
N THR A 5 41.02 8.78 31.56
CA THR A 5 42.15 8.25 30.73
C THR A 5 41.59 7.38 29.59
N MET A 6 41.59 7.88 28.34
CA MET A 6 42.37 7.43 27.15
C MET A 6 42.38 5.90 26.92
N ALA A 7 41.74 5.29 25.91
CA ALA A 7 41.79 5.45 24.44
C ALA A 7 43.14 5.02 23.81
N ASP A 8 43.28 3.72 23.56
CA ASP A 8 44.32 3.15 22.69
C ASP A 8 43.72 2.78 21.32
N PHE A 9 44.22 3.46 20.28
CA PHE A 9 43.96 3.19 18.88
C PHE A 9 44.96 2.13 18.37
N VAL A 10 44.46 1.00 17.87
CA VAL A 10 45.26 0.05 17.09
C VAL A 10 45.04 0.33 15.60
N HIS A 11 46.13 0.73 14.94
CA HIS A 11 46.23 0.86 13.49
C HIS A 11 45.97 -0.49 12.80
N VAL A 12 45.03 -0.52 11.85
CA VAL A 12 44.88 -1.63 10.90
C VAL A 12 45.36 -1.15 9.54
N GLU A 13 46.44 -1.75 9.05
CA GLU A 13 47.01 -1.51 7.72
C GLU A 13 46.08 -2.00 6.61
N VAL A 14 45.99 -1.21 5.54
CA VAL A 14 45.27 -1.52 4.30
C VAL A 14 46.18 -2.35 3.40
N PRO A 15 45.80 -3.59 2.99
CA PRO A 15 46.56 -4.32 2.00
C PRO A 15 46.30 -3.80 0.59
N GLN A 16 47.40 -3.53 -0.10
CA GLN A 16 47.50 -3.05 -1.48
C GLN A 16 46.92 -4.02 -2.52
N GLU A 17 46.37 -3.42 -3.57
CA GLU A 17 45.99 -4.04 -4.84
C GLU A 17 47.10 -4.93 -5.42
N LYS A 18 46.71 -6.12 -5.89
CA LYS A 18 47.45 -6.85 -6.92
C LYS A 18 46.57 -6.99 -8.15
N THR A 19 46.93 -6.20 -9.15
CA THR A 19 46.56 -6.33 -10.55
C THR A 19 46.94 -7.72 -11.09
N ALA A 20 45.94 -8.47 -11.57
CA ALA A 20 46.13 -9.57 -12.50
C ALA A 20 45.29 -9.27 -13.75
N THR A 21 45.98 -8.84 -14.80
CA THR A 21 45.46 -8.66 -16.15
C THR A 21 45.11 -10.03 -16.75
N ALA A 22 43.83 -10.28 -16.99
CA ALA A 22 43.38 -11.29 -17.94
C ALA A 22 42.66 -10.54 -19.08
N GLU A 23 43.34 -10.43 -20.21
CA GLU A 23 42.77 -9.96 -21.47
C GLU A 23 41.63 -10.90 -21.89
N LEU A 24 40.40 -10.38 -21.90
CA LEU A 24 39.29 -10.95 -22.66
C LEU A 24 38.84 -9.91 -23.66
N ASN A 25 39.24 -10.13 -24.92
CA ASN A 25 38.78 -9.42 -26.09
C ASN A 25 37.24 -9.41 -26.14
N LEU A 26 36.64 -8.24 -26.00
CA LEU A 26 35.25 -7.99 -26.36
C LEU A 26 35.21 -6.85 -27.38
N SER A 27 35.31 -7.24 -28.65
CA SER A 27 34.77 -6.47 -29.76
C SER A 27 33.29 -6.85 -29.95
N GLY A 28 32.38 -5.87 -29.93
CA GLY A 28 31.09 -5.99 -30.62
C GLY A 28 29.82 -5.70 -29.80
N SER A 29 29.36 -4.45 -29.92
CA SER A 29 27.99 -4.02 -30.22
C SER A 29 26.79 -4.39 -29.33
N ASN A 30 26.09 -3.32 -28.93
CA ASN A 30 24.65 -3.18 -28.61
C ASN A 30 24.06 -4.01 -27.47
N SER A 31 23.80 -3.32 -26.35
CA SER A 31 22.91 -3.75 -25.28
C SER A 31 21.47 -3.94 -25.76
N GLY A 32 21.16 -5.18 -26.13
CA GLY A 32 20.06 -5.94 -25.55
C GLY A 32 18.65 -5.39 -25.70
N ALA A 33 18.13 -5.31 -26.92
CA ALA A 33 16.69 -5.38 -27.12
C ALA A 33 16.22 -6.81 -26.78
N GLN A 34 15.83 -7.07 -25.53
CA GLN A 34 15.04 -8.26 -25.21
C GLN A 34 13.76 -8.22 -26.06
N THR A 35 13.51 -9.28 -26.81
CA THR A 35 12.26 -9.38 -27.56
C THR A 35 11.09 -9.46 -26.56
N LEU A 36 9.95 -8.83 -26.87
CA LEU A 36 8.73 -8.84 -26.03
C LEU A 36 8.26 -10.24 -25.60
N GLU A 37 8.70 -11.30 -26.27
CA GLU A 37 8.42 -12.68 -25.89
C GLU A 37 9.29 -13.15 -24.71
N THR A 38 10.55 -12.73 -24.66
CA THR A 38 11.46 -13.03 -23.53
C THR A 38 11.13 -12.25 -22.26
N SER A 39 10.42 -11.12 -22.36
CA SER A 39 9.99 -10.31 -21.21
C SER A 39 8.65 -10.76 -20.60
N GLY A 40 8.05 -11.84 -21.10
CA GLY A 40 6.73 -12.33 -20.67
C GLY A 40 5.56 -11.39 -20.99
N LEU A 41 5.80 -10.35 -21.79
CA LEU A 41 4.80 -9.38 -22.28
C LEU A 41 4.22 -9.74 -23.66
N GLY A 42 4.47 -10.96 -24.14
CA GLY A 42 3.96 -11.44 -25.42
C GLY A 42 2.43 -11.33 -25.56
N PHE A 43 1.69 -11.42 -24.44
CA PHE A 43 0.23 -11.28 -24.41
C PHE A 43 -0.27 -9.91 -24.91
N LEU A 44 0.56 -8.85 -24.84
CA LEU A 44 0.22 -7.52 -25.38
C LEU A 44 0.04 -7.51 -26.90
N LYS A 45 0.55 -8.53 -27.60
CA LYS A 45 0.46 -8.66 -29.06
C LYS A 45 -0.76 -9.46 -29.52
N LEU A 46 -1.52 -10.08 -28.62
CA LEU A 46 -2.65 -10.95 -28.97
C LEU A 46 -3.77 -10.19 -29.71
N HIS A 47 -3.95 -8.90 -29.41
CA HIS A 47 -4.94 -8.05 -30.07
C HIS A 47 -4.56 -6.55 -29.93
N PRO A 48 -4.84 -5.68 -30.92
CA PRO A 48 -4.50 -4.25 -30.87
C PRO A 48 -4.95 -3.51 -29.60
N PHE A 49 -6.16 -3.83 -29.09
CA PHE A 49 -6.72 -3.16 -27.90
C PHE A 49 -6.19 -3.67 -26.55
N ILE A 50 -5.43 -4.78 -26.52
CA ILE A 50 -4.95 -5.34 -25.24
C ILE A 50 -3.98 -4.37 -24.57
N ARG A 51 -3.08 -3.74 -25.34
CA ARG A 51 -2.14 -2.76 -24.78
C ARG A 51 -2.87 -1.62 -24.08
N ASP A 52 -3.82 -0.99 -24.76
CA ASP A 52 -4.57 0.14 -24.20
C ASP A 52 -5.40 -0.29 -22.99
N THR A 53 -5.99 -1.49 -23.04
CA THR A 53 -6.72 -2.08 -21.91
C THR A 53 -5.79 -2.31 -20.70
N VAL A 54 -4.57 -2.80 -20.91
CA VAL A 54 -3.58 -3.01 -19.85
C VAL A 54 -3.17 -1.68 -19.25
N VAL A 55 -2.92 -0.66 -20.08
CA VAL A 55 -2.61 0.70 -19.59
C VAL A 55 -3.76 1.23 -18.75
N ASP A 56 -5.01 1.15 -19.24
CA ASP A 56 -6.19 1.60 -18.50
C ASP A 56 -6.34 0.86 -17.16
N LYS A 57 -6.09 -0.45 -17.11
CA LYS A 57 -6.09 -1.25 -15.88
C LYS A 57 -4.93 -0.93 -14.93
N ILE A 58 -3.75 -0.58 -15.43
CA ILE A 58 -2.62 -0.13 -14.61
C ILE A 58 -2.98 1.19 -13.91
N TYR A 59 -3.49 2.17 -14.66
CA TYR A 59 -3.97 3.41 -14.06
C TYR A 59 -5.13 3.14 -13.10
N GLY A 60 -6.05 2.25 -13.47
CA GLY A 60 -7.17 1.82 -12.63
C GLY A 60 -6.69 1.26 -11.29
N CYS A 61 -5.68 0.39 -11.30
CA CYS A 61 -5.09 -0.20 -10.09
C CYS A 61 -4.47 0.85 -9.18
N MET A 62 -3.56 1.66 -9.72
CA MET A 62 -2.78 2.63 -8.95
C MET A 62 -3.65 3.77 -8.41
N ILE A 63 -4.53 4.33 -9.26
CA ILE A 63 -5.45 5.39 -8.83
C ILE A 63 -6.58 4.82 -7.97
N GLY A 64 -7.11 3.63 -8.31
CA GLY A 64 -8.16 2.98 -7.53
C GLY A 64 -7.73 2.69 -6.09
N SER A 65 -6.46 2.31 -5.88
CA SER A 65 -5.88 2.18 -4.53
C SER A 65 -5.87 3.51 -3.78
N ALA A 66 -5.31 4.56 -4.40
CA ALA A 66 -5.25 5.90 -3.79
C ALA A 66 -6.63 6.51 -3.50
N LEU A 67 -7.62 6.24 -4.35
CA LEU A 67 -9.01 6.63 -4.11
C LEU A 67 -9.63 5.85 -2.95
N GLY A 68 -9.38 4.54 -2.88
CA GLY A 68 -9.86 3.70 -1.78
C GLY A 68 -9.31 4.13 -0.43
N ASP A 69 -8.01 4.43 -0.38
CA ASP A 69 -7.32 5.05 0.77
C ASP A 69 -8.00 6.38 1.16
N THR A 70 -8.04 7.34 0.22
CA THR A 70 -8.56 8.71 0.45
C THR A 70 -10.01 8.71 0.93
N ILE A 71 -10.87 7.87 0.34
CA ILE A 71 -12.29 7.77 0.73
C ILE A 71 -12.42 6.98 2.03
N GLY A 72 -11.60 5.95 2.24
CA GLY A 72 -11.61 5.14 3.45
C GLY A 72 -11.21 5.91 4.71
N LEU A 73 -10.38 6.94 4.60
CA LEU A 73 -10.05 7.86 5.71
C LEU A 73 -11.31 8.51 6.33
N TYR A 74 -12.38 8.71 5.55
CA TYR A 74 -13.63 9.30 6.07
C TYR A 74 -14.25 8.45 7.18
N THR A 75 -14.07 7.13 7.15
CA THR A 75 -14.70 6.15 8.06
C THR A 75 -13.72 5.38 8.94
N GLU A 76 -12.42 5.63 8.81
CA GLU A 76 -11.36 4.95 9.57
C GLU A 76 -11.53 5.09 11.09
N PHE A 77 -11.39 3.99 11.81
CA PHE A 77 -11.61 3.82 13.24
C PHE A 77 -13.03 4.10 13.75
N LEU A 78 -13.98 4.46 12.88
CA LEU A 78 -15.38 4.58 13.26
C LEU A 78 -16.03 3.18 13.26
N PRO A 79 -16.92 2.89 14.23
CA PRO A 79 -17.77 1.70 14.15
C PRO A 79 -18.84 1.89 13.07
N LYS A 80 -19.31 0.79 12.48
CA LYS A 80 -20.28 0.81 11.36
C LYS A 80 -21.50 1.69 11.62
N HIS A 81 -22.09 1.58 12.81
CA HIS A 81 -23.27 2.36 13.20
C HIS A 81 -23.01 3.88 13.25
N ALA A 82 -21.78 4.31 13.55
CA ALA A 82 -21.39 5.71 13.52
C ALA A 82 -21.26 6.20 12.08
N CYS A 83 -20.66 5.40 11.19
CA CYS A 83 -20.59 5.70 9.75
C CYS A 83 -21.98 5.95 9.17
N GLU A 84 -22.95 5.09 9.47
CA GLU A 84 -24.35 5.23 9.02
C GLU A 84 -25.03 6.50 9.54
N THR A 85 -24.63 6.98 10.72
CA THR A 85 -25.18 8.20 11.34
C THR A 85 -24.54 9.46 10.77
N ILE A 86 -23.22 9.44 10.54
CA ILE A 86 -22.43 10.58 10.05
C ILE A 86 -22.66 10.75 8.54
N TYR A 87 -22.53 9.68 7.77
CA TYR A 87 -22.60 9.68 6.31
C TYR A 87 -23.89 9.02 5.80
N LYS A 88 -25.05 9.53 6.27
CA LYS A 88 -26.39 8.98 5.97
C LYS A 88 -26.66 8.82 4.48
N GLU A 89 -26.17 9.76 3.68
CA GLU A 89 -26.40 9.78 2.23
C GLU A 89 -25.52 8.78 1.48
N ARG A 90 -24.47 8.23 2.12
CA ARG A 90 -23.47 7.34 1.50
C ARG A 90 -22.91 7.94 0.21
N LYS A 91 -22.62 9.24 0.24
CA LYS A 91 -22.08 10.00 -0.89
C LYS A 91 -20.82 10.73 -0.46
N PHE A 92 -19.76 10.51 -1.21
CA PHE A 92 -18.47 11.15 -1.00
C PHE A 92 -18.11 11.89 -2.28
N THR A 93 -17.50 13.06 -2.17
CA THR A 93 -16.99 13.81 -3.31
C THR A 93 -15.68 14.48 -2.93
N LEU A 94 -14.72 14.43 -3.85
CA LEU A 94 -13.42 15.07 -3.69
C LEU A 94 -13.34 16.40 -4.48
N VAL A 95 -14.41 16.76 -5.20
CA VAL A 95 -14.56 18.04 -5.89
C VAL A 95 -15.59 18.93 -5.20
N ASN A 96 -15.51 20.24 -5.45
CA ASN A 96 -16.32 21.23 -4.75
C ASN A 96 -17.85 21.10 -5.00
N PRO A 97 -18.69 21.13 -3.95
CA PRO A 97 -18.32 21.15 -2.53
C PRO A 97 -17.79 19.78 -2.09
N VAL A 98 -16.57 19.74 -1.52
CA VAL A 98 -15.96 18.50 -1.00
C VAL A 98 -16.77 17.97 0.18
N THR A 99 -16.91 16.66 0.30
CA THR A 99 -17.55 16.05 1.47
C THR A 99 -16.80 16.44 2.74
N GLU A 100 -17.50 16.98 3.73
CA GLU A 100 -16.89 17.26 5.03
C GLU A 100 -16.67 15.93 5.77
N TRP A 101 -15.44 15.65 6.21
CA TRP A 101 -15.18 14.49 7.06
C TRP A 101 -15.67 14.74 8.49
N TYR A 102 -15.88 13.66 9.24
CA TYR A 102 -16.05 13.72 10.68
C TYR A 102 -14.78 14.30 11.34
N SER A 103 -14.89 15.42 12.03
CA SER A 103 -13.70 16.08 12.60
C SER A 103 -13.29 15.42 13.93
N ASP A 104 -12.13 14.76 13.93
CA ASP A 104 -11.50 14.16 15.11
C ASP A 104 -9.97 14.29 15.09
N THR A 105 -9.32 13.85 16.17
CA THR A 105 -7.86 13.95 16.34
C THR A 105 -7.06 13.15 15.32
N HIS A 106 -7.70 12.19 14.63
CA HIS A 106 -7.06 11.36 13.63
C HIS A 106 -7.14 12.03 12.26
N ARG A 107 -8.35 12.25 11.74
CA ARG A 107 -8.61 12.82 10.40
C ARG A 107 -8.09 14.24 10.27
N ASN A 108 -8.11 15.03 11.34
CA ASN A 108 -7.62 16.42 11.30
C ASN A 108 -6.12 16.53 11.03
N ARG A 109 -5.35 15.43 11.09
CA ARG A 109 -3.93 15.39 10.74
C ARG A 109 -3.66 15.42 9.23
N PHE A 110 -4.65 15.06 8.43
CA PHE A 110 -4.49 14.89 6.99
C PHE A 110 -4.93 16.14 6.23
N GLU A 111 -4.43 16.27 5.00
CA GLU A 111 -4.89 17.29 4.07
C GLU A 111 -6.21 16.85 3.41
N PRO A 112 -7.15 17.77 3.13
CA PRO A 112 -8.36 17.46 2.38
C PRO A 112 -8.06 16.76 1.05
N CYS A 113 -8.85 15.72 0.74
CA CYS A 113 -8.72 14.91 -0.48
C CYS A 113 -7.36 14.22 -0.68
N ALA A 114 -6.52 14.16 0.36
CA ALA A 114 -5.27 13.42 0.34
C ALA A 114 -5.44 12.00 0.91
N TRP A 115 -4.52 11.15 0.51
CA TRP A 115 -4.35 9.78 1.00
C TRP A 115 -3.55 9.71 2.31
N THR A 116 -3.41 8.51 2.89
CA THR A 116 -2.71 8.21 4.14
C THR A 116 -1.35 7.54 3.90
N ASP A 117 -0.86 6.76 4.87
CA ASP A 117 0.39 6.01 4.72
C ASP A 117 0.30 4.80 3.78
N ASP A 118 -0.90 4.30 3.48
CA ASP A 118 -1.12 3.22 2.53
C ASP A 118 -0.56 3.60 1.15
N THR A 119 -1.00 4.75 0.63
CA THR A 119 -0.52 5.27 -0.65
C THR A 119 0.91 5.79 -0.54
N ASP A 120 1.27 6.53 0.52
CA ASP A 120 2.66 7.02 0.67
C ASP A 120 3.67 5.85 0.64
N GLN A 121 3.42 4.78 1.38
CA GLN A 121 4.33 3.63 1.41
C GLN A 121 4.27 2.79 0.12
N ALA A 122 3.13 2.75 -0.58
CA ALA A 122 3.07 2.19 -1.93
C ALA A 122 3.95 2.98 -2.91
N LEU A 123 3.94 4.31 -2.79
CA LEU A 123 4.78 5.18 -3.60
C LEU A 123 6.26 4.96 -3.31
N LEU A 124 6.67 4.64 -2.08
CA LEU A 124 8.08 4.30 -1.81
C LEU A 124 8.53 3.06 -2.61
N ILE A 125 7.66 2.05 -2.75
CA ILE A 125 7.92 0.86 -3.57
C ILE A 125 7.98 1.22 -5.06
N LEU A 126 7.03 2.04 -5.53
CA LEU A 126 7.01 2.52 -6.91
C LEU A 126 8.28 3.32 -7.24
N LEU A 127 8.62 4.31 -6.42
CA LEU A 127 9.78 5.18 -6.62
C LEU A 127 11.09 4.40 -6.53
N SER A 128 11.16 3.37 -5.66
CA SER A 128 12.29 2.44 -5.62
C SER A 128 12.51 1.74 -6.96
N TYR A 129 11.44 1.20 -7.55
CA TYR A 129 11.50 0.57 -8.87
C TYR A 129 11.88 1.57 -9.97
N LEU A 130 11.25 2.75 -9.99
CA LEU A 130 11.51 3.80 -10.99
C LEU A 130 12.96 4.31 -10.93
N GLN A 131 13.49 4.56 -9.74
CA GLN A 131 14.87 5.05 -9.56
C GLN A 131 15.89 4.00 -10.02
N ASN A 132 15.63 2.72 -9.73
CA ASN A 132 16.58 1.63 -9.96
C ASN A 132 16.42 0.94 -11.32
N HIS A 133 15.54 1.40 -12.22
CA HIS A 133 15.12 0.66 -13.42
C HIS A 133 16.24 0.25 -14.38
N THR A 134 17.41 0.88 -14.34
CA THR A 134 18.60 0.54 -15.14
C THR A 134 19.55 -0.46 -14.47
N SER A 135 19.29 -0.84 -13.22
CA SER A 135 20.12 -1.76 -12.43
C SER A 135 20.02 -3.20 -12.95
N GLU A 136 21.17 -3.87 -13.13
CA GLU A 136 21.24 -5.29 -13.51
C GLU A 136 20.58 -6.22 -12.49
N ASN A 137 20.59 -5.85 -11.21
CA ASN A 137 19.90 -6.56 -10.12
C ASN A 137 18.77 -5.71 -9.53
N LEU A 138 17.88 -5.22 -10.38
CA LEU A 138 16.73 -4.40 -9.97
C LEU A 138 15.91 -5.07 -8.85
N LEU A 139 15.41 -6.30 -9.09
CA LEU A 139 14.51 -6.97 -8.16
C LEU A 139 15.16 -7.32 -6.81
N GLY A 140 16.46 -7.62 -6.80
CA GLY A 140 17.20 -7.88 -5.56
C GLY A 140 17.54 -6.61 -4.78
N ARG A 141 17.58 -5.43 -5.42
CA ARG A 141 17.89 -4.16 -4.76
C ARG A 141 16.65 -3.50 -4.13
N ILE A 142 15.47 -3.64 -4.73
CA ILE A 142 14.25 -2.95 -4.29
C ILE A 142 13.94 -3.15 -2.80
N PRO A 143 14.05 -4.36 -2.19
CA PRO A 143 13.74 -4.52 -0.77
C PRO A 143 14.58 -3.64 0.16
N GLN A 144 15.89 -3.53 -0.12
CA GLN A 144 16.80 -2.69 0.68
C GLN A 144 16.54 -1.19 0.43
N ASP A 145 16.39 -0.80 -0.83
CA ASP A 145 16.11 0.60 -1.21
C ASP A 145 14.73 1.06 -0.65
N PHE A 146 13.74 0.17 -0.63
CA PHE A 146 12.46 0.41 0.06
C PHE A 146 12.65 0.59 1.57
N ALA A 147 13.47 -0.23 2.24
CA ALA A 147 13.75 -0.09 3.67
C ALA A 147 14.41 1.27 3.99
N GLU A 148 15.38 1.70 3.18
CA GLU A 148 16.02 3.02 3.28
C GLU A 148 15.01 4.16 3.12
N ARG A 149 14.15 4.06 2.10
CA ARG A 149 13.07 5.03 1.87
C ARG A 149 12.05 5.05 2.99
N LEU A 150 11.73 3.90 3.58
CA LEU A 150 10.78 3.81 4.68
C LEU A 150 11.37 4.43 5.96
N GLN A 151 12.67 4.25 6.21
CA GLN A 151 13.37 4.94 7.30
C GLN A 151 13.38 6.46 7.11
N ILE A 152 13.65 6.93 5.89
CA ILE A 152 13.53 8.36 5.55
C ILE A 152 12.10 8.83 5.77
N TRP A 153 11.10 8.07 5.29
CA TRP A 153 9.70 8.46 5.39
C TRP A 153 9.24 8.61 6.84
N ILE A 154 9.56 7.68 7.76
CA ILE A 154 9.12 7.82 9.16
C ILE A 154 9.64 9.09 9.86
N GLU A 155 10.77 9.64 9.42
CA GLU A 155 11.36 10.88 9.97
C GLU A 155 10.90 12.12 9.19
N GLN A 156 10.98 12.02 7.86
CA GLN A 156 10.94 13.16 6.94
C GLN A 156 9.63 13.28 6.15
N GLY A 157 8.82 12.22 6.16
CA GLY A 157 7.63 12.06 5.32
C GLY A 157 7.97 11.76 3.85
N LEU A 158 6.97 11.82 2.96
CA LEU A 158 7.17 11.58 1.54
C LEU A 158 7.79 12.83 0.89
N ARG A 159 9.13 12.85 0.85
CA ARG A 159 9.90 14.00 0.35
C ARG A 159 9.50 14.46 -1.04
N ALA A 160 9.19 13.55 -1.97
CA ALA A 160 8.80 13.91 -3.33
C ALA A 160 7.62 14.91 -3.39
N LEU A 161 6.74 14.90 -2.38
CA LEU A 161 5.55 15.75 -2.29
C LEU A 161 5.53 16.66 -1.04
N ASP A 162 6.60 16.67 -0.23
CA ASP A 162 6.67 17.37 1.07
C ASP A 162 5.56 17.00 2.06
N ARG A 163 5.03 15.77 1.95
CA ARG A 163 3.97 15.29 2.85
C ARG A 163 4.56 14.78 4.15
N PRO A 164 4.00 15.12 5.33
CA PRO A 164 4.49 14.62 6.62
C PRO A 164 4.13 13.14 6.81
N PRO A 165 4.86 12.39 7.68
CA PRO A 165 4.57 10.98 7.92
C PRO A 165 3.38 10.80 8.86
N CYS A 166 2.18 10.92 8.30
CA CYS A 166 0.94 10.60 8.99
C CYS A 166 0.62 9.10 8.89
N GLY A 167 -0.26 8.58 9.75
CA GLY A 167 -0.75 7.19 9.64
C GLY A 167 0.15 6.07 10.15
N ILE A 168 1.42 6.32 10.51
CA ILE A 168 2.40 5.26 10.87
C ILE A 168 1.84 4.19 11.82
N GLY A 169 1.69 2.96 11.32
CA GLY A 169 1.31 1.80 12.12
C GLY A 169 2.34 1.41 13.18
N ALA A 170 1.86 0.93 14.34
CA ALA A 170 2.71 0.62 15.50
C ALA A 170 3.81 -0.42 15.23
N LEU A 171 3.55 -1.42 14.37
CA LEU A 171 4.56 -2.40 13.99
C LEU A 171 5.66 -1.78 13.12
N VAL A 172 5.28 -1.00 12.11
CA VAL A 172 6.22 -0.30 11.22
C VAL A 172 7.09 0.64 12.04
N GLY A 173 6.49 1.52 12.84
CA GLY A 173 7.23 2.43 13.72
C GLY A 173 8.19 1.68 14.66
N GLY A 174 7.75 0.57 15.24
CA GLY A 174 8.58 -0.24 16.15
C GLY A 174 9.75 -0.98 15.50
N VAL A 175 9.64 -1.38 14.23
CA VAL A 175 10.70 -2.07 13.49
C VAL A 175 11.67 -1.07 12.86
N VAL A 176 11.14 -0.10 12.12
CA VAL A 176 11.92 0.81 11.26
C VAL A 176 12.75 1.82 12.08
N SER A 177 12.26 2.21 13.26
CA SER A 177 13.00 3.13 14.15
C SER A 177 14.20 2.47 14.85
N HIS A 178 14.41 1.16 14.67
CA HIS A 178 15.56 0.49 15.27
C HIS A 178 16.85 0.88 14.53
N LYS A 179 17.92 1.23 15.26
CA LYS A 179 19.20 1.67 14.69
C LYS A 179 19.86 0.66 13.74
N ASP A 180 19.58 -0.63 13.93
CA ASP A 180 20.13 -1.71 13.12
C ASP A 180 19.18 -2.14 11.99
N TYR A 181 18.07 -1.42 11.79
CA TYR A 181 17.07 -1.72 10.75
C TYR A 181 17.68 -1.88 9.36
N LEU A 182 18.47 -0.91 8.91
CA LEU A 182 19.06 -0.95 7.56
C LEU A 182 20.17 -1.99 7.39
N LYS A 183 20.68 -2.58 8.47
CA LYS A 183 21.68 -3.67 8.38
C LYS A 183 21.02 -4.98 7.95
N ASP A 184 19.87 -5.28 8.53
CA ASP A 184 19.04 -6.43 8.16
C ASP A 184 17.57 -6.15 8.52
N PRO A 185 16.79 -5.57 7.58
CA PRO A 185 15.39 -5.25 7.81
C PRO A 185 14.55 -6.47 8.19
N VAL A 186 14.85 -7.62 7.60
CA VAL A 186 14.10 -8.87 7.79
C VAL A 186 14.40 -9.48 9.15
N ASP A 187 15.66 -9.48 9.59
CA ASP A 187 15.99 -9.91 10.95
C ASP A 187 15.33 -9.01 11.99
N MET A 188 15.39 -7.68 11.84
CA MET A 188 14.74 -6.76 12.79
C MET A 188 13.22 -6.98 12.88
N ALA A 189 12.56 -7.19 11.74
CA ALA A 189 11.15 -7.58 11.71
C ALA A 189 10.91 -8.95 12.37
N THR A 190 11.81 -9.91 12.15
CA THR A 190 11.76 -11.24 12.77
C THR A 190 11.89 -11.17 14.29
N GLN A 191 12.87 -10.45 14.82
CA GLN A 191 13.06 -10.25 16.26
C GLN A 191 11.83 -9.59 16.90
N ARG A 192 11.22 -8.62 16.22
CA ARG A 192 9.98 -7.99 16.70
C ARG A 192 8.81 -8.99 16.70
N TRP A 193 8.65 -9.77 15.65
CA TRP A 193 7.60 -10.79 15.54
C TRP A 193 7.73 -11.85 16.64
N ILE A 194 8.94 -12.35 16.91
CA ILE A 194 9.24 -13.28 18.02
C ILE A 194 8.85 -12.67 19.37
N LYS A 195 9.21 -11.40 19.63
CA LYS A 195 8.85 -10.68 20.87
C LYS A 195 7.35 -10.53 21.07
N THR A 196 6.56 -10.54 20.00
CA THR A 196 5.09 -10.53 20.06
C THR A 196 4.48 -11.94 20.14
N ALA A 197 5.27 -12.94 20.52
CA ALA A 197 4.90 -14.35 20.54
C ALA A 197 4.33 -14.85 19.20
N ARG A 198 4.79 -14.26 18.08
CA ARG A 198 4.41 -14.67 16.71
C ARG A 198 2.91 -14.53 16.41
N HIS A 199 2.19 -13.69 17.16
CA HIS A 199 0.74 -13.54 17.03
C HIS A 199 0.31 -12.31 16.22
N VAL A 200 1.18 -11.30 16.09
CA VAL A 200 0.85 -10.02 15.46
C VAL A 200 0.97 -10.12 13.93
N ALA A 201 -0.17 -10.04 13.23
CA ALA A 201 -0.25 -10.03 11.76
C ALA A 201 -1.08 -8.86 11.21
N PRO A 202 -0.56 -7.63 11.29
CA PRO A 202 -1.25 -6.47 10.76
C PRO A 202 -1.13 -6.37 9.24
N ASN A 203 -2.04 -5.62 8.63
CA ASN A 203 -2.15 -5.40 7.19
C ASN A 203 -1.14 -4.40 6.58
N GLY A 204 -0.28 -3.78 7.39
CA GLY A 204 0.62 -2.71 6.92
C GLY A 204 1.54 -3.09 5.77
N SER A 205 1.89 -4.37 5.58
CA SER A 205 2.61 -4.83 4.40
C SER A 205 1.71 -4.97 3.16
N LEU A 206 0.48 -5.45 3.34
CA LEU A 206 -0.49 -5.68 2.27
C LEU A 206 -0.89 -4.37 1.58
N MET A 207 -1.19 -3.32 2.36
CA MET A 207 -1.75 -2.06 1.87
C MET A 207 -0.96 -1.41 0.72
N ARG A 208 0.35 -1.62 0.72
CA ARG A 208 1.30 -0.96 -0.19
C ARG A 208 1.81 -1.84 -1.34
N THR A 209 1.34 -3.09 -1.46
CA THR A 209 1.93 -4.07 -2.39
C THR A 209 1.44 -3.97 -3.83
N HIS A 210 0.38 -3.21 -4.10
CA HIS A 210 -0.23 -3.15 -5.43
C HIS A 210 0.72 -2.74 -6.59
N PRO A 211 1.73 -1.84 -6.40
CA PRO A 211 2.66 -1.51 -7.48
C PRO A 211 3.49 -2.71 -7.93
N ILE A 212 3.74 -3.67 -7.04
CA ILE A 212 4.49 -4.90 -7.33
C ILE A 212 3.74 -5.74 -8.38
N GLY A 213 2.42 -5.87 -8.25
CA GLY A 213 1.60 -6.57 -9.24
C GLY A 213 1.68 -5.93 -10.64
N VAL A 214 1.83 -4.61 -10.69
CA VAL A 214 1.99 -3.84 -11.94
C VAL A 214 3.37 -4.06 -12.54
N PHE A 215 4.45 -3.81 -11.81
CA PHE A 215 5.79 -3.89 -12.38
C PHE A 215 6.28 -5.33 -12.60
N CYS A 216 5.65 -6.32 -11.96
CA CYS A 216 5.88 -7.74 -12.20
C CYS A 216 4.96 -8.33 -13.29
N VAL A 217 4.22 -7.52 -14.06
CA VAL A 217 3.25 -8.01 -15.06
C VAL A 217 3.88 -8.89 -16.15
N GLY A 218 5.17 -8.72 -16.44
CA GLY A 218 5.95 -9.57 -17.35
C GLY A 218 6.56 -10.82 -16.70
N LEU A 219 6.58 -10.92 -15.37
CA LEU A 219 7.25 -12.03 -14.66
C LEU A 219 6.31 -13.23 -14.47
N SER A 220 6.85 -14.37 -14.02
CA SER A 220 6.04 -15.49 -13.52
C SER A 220 5.33 -15.12 -12.21
N GLU A 221 4.29 -15.86 -11.85
CA GLU A 221 3.61 -15.68 -10.56
C GLU A 221 4.58 -15.86 -9.38
N GLU A 222 5.39 -16.92 -9.39
CA GLU A 222 6.37 -17.19 -8.33
C GLU A 222 7.42 -16.09 -8.18
N ALA A 223 7.90 -15.53 -9.30
CA ALA A 223 8.83 -14.40 -9.25
C ALA A 223 8.16 -13.15 -8.66
N ALA A 224 6.91 -12.89 -9.02
CA ALA A 224 6.13 -11.78 -8.44
C ALA A 224 5.88 -11.98 -6.93
N TRP A 225 5.53 -13.20 -6.51
CA TRP A 225 5.36 -13.55 -5.09
C TRP A 225 6.65 -13.43 -4.31
N LYS A 226 7.78 -13.83 -4.90
CA LYS A 226 9.09 -13.63 -4.27
C LYS A 226 9.37 -12.16 -4.01
N VAL A 227 9.11 -11.27 -4.98
CA VAL A 227 9.28 -9.82 -4.78
C VAL A 227 8.32 -9.30 -3.70
N ALA A 228 7.07 -9.74 -3.71
CA ALA A 228 6.08 -9.37 -2.67
C ALA A 228 6.53 -9.80 -1.27
N ALA A 229 7.04 -11.03 -1.13
CA ALA A 229 7.54 -11.56 0.13
C ALA A 229 8.81 -10.82 0.57
N ASP A 230 9.78 -10.59 -0.32
CA ASP A 230 11.04 -9.94 0.01
C ASP A 230 10.82 -8.49 0.49
N ILE A 231 9.93 -7.73 -0.19
CA ILE A 231 9.59 -6.35 0.21
C ILE A 231 8.72 -6.34 1.47
N GLY A 232 7.69 -7.19 1.56
CA GLY A 232 6.78 -7.22 2.72
C GLY A 232 7.50 -7.57 4.03
N ARG A 233 8.44 -8.54 3.97
CA ARG A 233 9.20 -9.05 5.11
C ARG A 233 10.21 -8.05 5.69
N THR A 234 10.48 -6.95 5.01
CA THR A 234 11.25 -5.83 5.58
C THR A 234 10.58 -5.21 6.81
N THR A 235 9.32 -5.54 7.09
CA THR A 235 8.59 -5.07 8.30
C THR A 235 7.63 -6.10 8.87
N HIS A 236 7.04 -6.96 8.02
CA HIS A 236 6.02 -7.94 8.41
C HIS A 236 6.44 -9.33 7.95
N VAL A 237 7.04 -10.11 8.86
CA VAL A 237 7.50 -11.47 8.54
C VAL A 237 6.45 -12.56 8.76
N ASP A 238 5.33 -12.24 9.40
CA ASP A 238 4.29 -13.21 9.72
C ASP A 238 3.75 -13.89 8.44
N PRO A 239 3.64 -15.23 8.39
CA PRO A 239 3.19 -15.95 7.19
C PRO A 239 1.82 -15.48 6.67
N ARG A 240 0.92 -15.03 7.55
CA ARG A 240 -0.40 -14.50 7.17
C ARG A 240 -0.28 -13.18 6.40
N CYS A 241 0.68 -12.34 6.79
CA CYS A 241 1.00 -11.11 6.05
C CYS A 241 1.59 -11.44 4.68
N VAL A 242 2.55 -12.38 4.64
CA VAL A 242 3.24 -12.78 3.40
C VAL A 242 2.25 -13.37 2.38
N VAL A 243 1.40 -14.32 2.78
CA VAL A 243 0.41 -14.92 1.86
C VAL A 243 -0.57 -13.87 1.34
N SER A 244 -0.97 -12.92 2.17
CA SER A 244 -1.91 -11.87 1.76
C SER A 244 -1.28 -10.94 0.72
N CYS A 245 0.00 -10.58 0.88
CA CYS A 245 0.75 -9.83 -0.12
C CYS A 245 0.88 -10.61 -1.43
N CYS A 246 1.20 -11.90 -1.36
CA CYS A 246 1.34 -12.77 -2.54
C CYS A 246 0.01 -12.90 -3.30
N ILE A 247 -1.10 -13.06 -2.58
CA ILE A 247 -2.44 -13.08 -3.18
C ILE A 247 -2.71 -11.75 -3.89
N SER A 248 -2.60 -10.61 -3.20
CA SER A 248 -2.86 -9.29 -3.80
C SER A 248 -2.04 -9.06 -5.08
N VAL A 249 -0.72 -9.30 -5.02
CA VAL A 249 0.19 -9.14 -6.17
C VAL A 249 -0.14 -10.10 -7.31
N GLY A 250 -0.41 -11.38 -7.00
CA GLY A 250 -0.79 -12.38 -8.00
C GLY A 250 -2.10 -12.05 -8.70
N LEU A 251 -3.10 -11.58 -7.94
CA LEU A 251 -4.40 -11.17 -8.48
C LEU A 251 -4.28 -9.93 -9.38
N ILE A 252 -3.56 -8.89 -8.97
CA ILE A 252 -3.32 -7.71 -9.80
C ILE A 252 -2.63 -8.13 -11.09
N ARG A 253 -1.53 -8.88 -11.00
CA ARG A 253 -0.80 -9.40 -12.16
C ARG A 253 -1.73 -10.17 -13.11
N GLY A 254 -2.53 -11.10 -12.59
CA GLY A 254 -3.47 -11.90 -13.37
C GLY A 254 -4.59 -11.09 -14.02
N LEU A 255 -5.13 -10.09 -13.31
CA LEU A 255 -6.15 -9.16 -13.82
C LEU A 255 -5.62 -8.31 -14.99
N LEU A 256 -4.38 -7.81 -14.88
CA LEU A 256 -3.72 -7.06 -15.95
C LEU A 256 -3.48 -7.94 -17.18
N ARG A 257 -3.10 -9.20 -16.99
CA ARG A 257 -2.82 -10.16 -18.08
C ARG A 257 -4.08 -10.78 -18.69
N GLY A 258 -5.25 -10.54 -18.08
CA GLY A 258 -6.51 -11.16 -18.50
C GLY A 258 -6.60 -12.64 -18.14
N GLU A 259 -5.75 -13.13 -17.24
CA GLU A 259 -5.71 -14.50 -16.73
C GLU A 259 -6.81 -14.75 -15.68
N ILE A 260 -7.35 -13.69 -15.09
CA ILE A 260 -8.44 -13.75 -14.10
C ILE A 260 -9.65 -13.04 -14.69
N GLN A 261 -10.71 -13.81 -14.99
CA GLN A 261 -11.96 -13.28 -15.55
C GLN A 261 -13.19 -13.73 -14.76
N THR A 262 -13.06 -14.85 -14.05
CA THR A 262 -14.13 -15.46 -13.27
C THR A 262 -13.73 -15.62 -11.81
N GLU A 263 -14.73 -15.90 -10.95
CA GLU A 263 -14.47 -16.26 -9.56
C GLU A 263 -13.69 -17.57 -9.43
N GLU A 264 -13.81 -18.48 -10.39
CA GLU A 264 -13.02 -19.73 -10.39
C GLU A 264 -11.54 -19.47 -10.67
N ASP A 265 -11.22 -18.55 -11.60
CA ASP A 265 -9.83 -18.16 -11.85
C ASP A 265 -9.22 -17.48 -10.62
N LEU A 266 -10.01 -16.61 -9.99
CA LEU A 266 -9.68 -15.93 -8.73
C LEU A 266 -9.35 -16.96 -7.64
N ASP A 267 -10.23 -17.94 -7.41
CA ASP A 267 -10.04 -18.98 -6.40
C ASP A 267 -8.77 -19.80 -6.68
N LYS A 268 -8.55 -20.20 -7.94
CA LYS A 268 -7.33 -20.93 -8.33
C LYS A 268 -6.07 -20.12 -8.08
N ALA A 269 -6.08 -18.81 -8.35
CA ALA A 269 -4.93 -17.93 -8.12
C ALA A 269 -4.62 -17.76 -6.62
N ILE A 270 -5.66 -17.64 -5.80
CA ILE A 270 -5.55 -17.59 -4.33
C ILE A 270 -4.89 -18.87 -3.80
N GLU A 271 -5.37 -20.04 -4.23
CA GLU A 271 -4.85 -21.33 -3.78
C GLU A 271 -3.39 -21.54 -4.20
N ARG A 272 -3.00 -21.17 -5.43
CA ARG A 272 -1.59 -21.26 -5.85
C ARG A 272 -0.67 -20.39 -4.99
N ALA A 273 -1.09 -19.17 -4.63
CA ALA A 273 -0.30 -18.30 -3.77
C ALA A 273 -0.19 -18.86 -2.34
N TYR A 274 -1.26 -19.44 -1.81
CA TYR A 274 -1.27 -20.11 -0.51
C TYR A 274 -0.31 -21.31 -0.49
N ASP A 275 -0.41 -22.20 -1.48
CA ASP A 275 0.43 -23.39 -1.61
C ASP A 275 1.90 -23.02 -1.78
N TRP A 276 2.19 -21.97 -2.56
CA TRP A 276 3.56 -21.49 -2.73
C TRP A 276 4.14 -21.00 -1.41
N VAL A 277 3.43 -20.18 -0.63
CA VAL A 277 3.93 -19.73 0.69
C VAL A 277 4.14 -20.91 1.64
N LEU A 278 3.18 -21.83 1.68
CA LEU A 278 3.25 -23.03 2.52
C LEU A 278 4.47 -23.91 2.18
N SER A 279 4.88 -23.94 0.91
CA SER A 279 6.03 -24.72 0.46
C SER A 279 7.39 -24.07 0.74
N GLN A 280 7.44 -22.85 1.29
CA GLN A 280 8.68 -22.15 1.59
C GLN A 280 9.02 -22.20 3.09
N PRO A 281 10.03 -22.99 3.52
CA PRO A 281 10.38 -23.10 4.95
C PRO A 281 10.76 -21.75 5.58
N GLY A 282 11.49 -20.90 4.87
CA GLY A 282 11.91 -19.59 5.37
C GLY A 282 10.78 -18.55 5.47
N LEU A 283 9.65 -18.78 4.78
CA LEU A 283 8.46 -17.95 4.94
C LEU A 283 7.60 -18.46 6.09
N MET A 284 7.47 -19.77 6.25
CA MET A 284 6.68 -20.41 7.32
C MET A 284 7.35 -20.33 8.70
N ASN A 285 8.68 -20.32 8.74
CA ASN A 285 9.50 -20.14 9.94
C ASN A 285 10.53 -19.01 9.74
N PRO A 286 10.10 -17.73 9.82
CA PRO A 286 11.02 -16.60 9.77
C PRO A 286 12.11 -16.70 10.84
N GLY A 287 13.37 -16.62 10.42
CA GLY A 287 14.54 -16.83 11.30
C GLY A 287 14.98 -18.28 11.45
N LEU A 288 14.23 -19.24 10.87
CA LEU A 288 14.51 -20.67 10.93
C LEU A 288 14.75 -21.16 12.36
N ASP A 289 13.88 -20.75 13.29
CA ASP A 289 13.97 -21.12 14.69
C ASP A 289 13.88 -22.65 14.83
N SER A 290 14.97 -23.28 15.28
CA SER A 290 15.10 -24.73 15.42
C SER A 290 14.29 -25.29 16.59
N GLU A 291 13.84 -24.44 17.51
CA GLU A 291 13.06 -24.86 18.67
C GLU A 291 11.57 -25.06 18.35
N LEU A 292 11.10 -24.55 17.22
CA LEU A 292 9.72 -24.73 16.79
C LEU A 292 9.49 -26.11 16.18
N THR A 293 8.46 -26.80 16.65
CA THR A 293 7.98 -28.05 16.05
C THR A 293 7.31 -27.79 14.71
N GLU A 294 7.27 -28.81 13.85
CA GLU A 294 6.54 -28.74 12.57
C GLU A 294 5.05 -28.37 12.78
N TYR A 295 4.45 -28.82 13.88
CA TYR A 295 3.08 -28.48 14.25
C TYR A 295 2.92 -26.98 14.54
N GLU A 296 3.83 -26.39 15.31
CA GLU A 296 3.80 -24.95 15.61
C GLU A 296 4.01 -24.10 14.36
N ILE A 297 4.95 -24.48 13.50
CA ILE A 297 5.19 -23.82 12.21
C ILE A 297 3.92 -23.83 11.35
N LYS A 298 3.25 -24.97 11.24
CA LYS A 298 1.99 -25.11 10.49
C LYS A 298 0.86 -24.24 11.05
N ARG A 299 0.86 -23.95 12.35
CA ARG A 299 -0.15 -23.08 12.98
C ARG A 299 0.02 -21.60 12.63
N HIS A 300 1.20 -21.15 12.18
CA HIS A 300 1.35 -19.78 11.72
C HIS A 300 0.47 -19.48 10.50
N LEU A 301 0.15 -20.49 9.69
CA LEU A 301 -0.73 -20.39 8.53
C LEU A 301 -1.90 -21.38 8.65
N GLU A 302 -2.74 -21.20 9.66
CA GLU A 302 -3.90 -22.07 9.89
C GLU A 302 -4.94 -21.94 8.77
N ARG A 303 -5.18 -23.03 8.05
CA ARG A 303 -6.11 -23.09 6.91
C ARG A 303 -7.52 -22.62 7.24
N LYS A 304 -8.08 -23.05 8.37
CA LYS A 304 -9.46 -22.69 8.78
C LYS A 304 -9.61 -21.19 8.99
N GLU A 305 -8.60 -20.56 9.58
CA GLU A 305 -8.59 -19.12 9.83
C GLU A 305 -8.42 -18.32 8.54
N PHE A 306 -7.60 -18.82 7.61
CA PHE A 306 -7.48 -18.27 6.25
C PHE A 306 -8.82 -18.33 5.50
N GLU A 307 -9.43 -19.51 5.42
CA GLU A 307 -10.67 -19.74 4.66
C GLU A 307 -11.84 -18.90 5.18
N LYS A 308 -11.94 -18.76 6.51
CA LYS A 308 -12.96 -17.94 7.18
C LYS A 308 -13.03 -16.51 6.63
N HIS A 309 -11.90 -15.93 6.25
CA HIS A 309 -11.85 -14.54 5.79
C HIS A 309 -11.78 -14.44 4.27
N VAL A 310 -10.92 -15.24 3.64
CA VAL A 310 -10.69 -15.20 2.18
C VAL A 310 -11.92 -15.64 1.37
N TYR A 311 -12.74 -16.53 1.94
CA TYR A 311 -13.95 -17.04 1.29
C TYR A 311 -15.25 -16.50 1.89
N ALA A 312 -15.18 -15.44 2.71
CA ALA A 312 -16.33 -14.76 3.26
C ALA A 312 -17.36 -14.40 2.17
N LYS A 313 -18.64 -14.47 2.51
CA LYS A 313 -19.74 -14.22 1.55
C LYS A 313 -20.36 -12.84 1.68
N ALA A 314 -20.16 -12.18 2.82
CA ALA A 314 -20.66 -10.86 3.14
C ALA A 314 -19.70 -10.14 4.11
N TYR A 315 -19.71 -8.80 4.12
CA TYR A 315 -18.81 -8.02 4.98
C TYR A 315 -19.08 -8.24 6.49
N GLU A 316 -20.31 -8.58 6.85
CA GLU A 316 -20.70 -8.90 8.23
C GLU A 316 -19.91 -10.08 8.81
N GLU A 317 -19.47 -11.03 7.97
CA GLU A 317 -18.67 -12.18 8.39
C GLU A 317 -17.25 -11.77 8.79
N LEU A 318 -16.73 -10.68 8.21
CA LEU A 318 -15.38 -10.18 8.45
C LEU A 318 -15.29 -9.31 9.71
N LYS A 319 -16.40 -8.69 10.15
CA LYS A 319 -16.46 -7.82 11.34
C LYS A 319 -15.33 -6.78 11.32
N LEU A 320 -15.33 -5.95 10.28
CA LEU A 320 -14.24 -5.01 9.97
C LEU A 320 -14.05 -3.94 11.05
N ASP A 321 -15.12 -3.55 11.75
CA ASP A 321 -15.07 -2.59 12.87
C ASP A 321 -14.74 -3.20 14.24
N SER A 322 -14.32 -4.47 14.29
CA SER A 322 -13.91 -5.11 15.53
C SER A 322 -12.66 -4.47 16.12
N GLN A 323 -12.82 -3.75 17.23
CA GLN A 323 -11.77 -2.93 17.86
C GLN A 323 -10.43 -3.64 18.12
N ARG A 324 -10.44 -4.95 18.42
CA ARG A 324 -9.22 -5.70 18.75
C ARG A 324 -8.47 -6.24 17.53
N GLU A 325 -9.15 -6.30 16.39
CA GLU A 325 -8.70 -7.03 15.20
C GLU A 325 -8.83 -6.17 13.93
N MET A 326 -9.09 -4.87 14.04
CA MET A 326 -9.38 -4.02 12.86
C MET A 326 -8.25 -4.06 11.83
N GLY A 327 -6.99 -3.96 12.27
CA GLY A 327 -5.82 -4.03 11.40
C GLY A 327 -5.38 -5.45 11.02
N TYR A 328 -6.19 -6.49 11.30
CA TYR A 328 -5.81 -7.87 11.00
C TYR A 328 -5.77 -8.14 9.50
N VAL A 329 -4.64 -8.65 9.00
CA VAL A 329 -4.40 -8.78 7.56
C VAL A 329 -5.43 -9.62 6.81
N TYR A 330 -5.97 -10.68 7.44
CA TYR A 330 -6.99 -11.51 6.79
C TYR A 330 -8.33 -10.81 6.63
N LYS A 331 -8.70 -9.89 7.52
CA LYS A 331 -9.90 -9.06 7.32
C LYS A 331 -9.76 -8.14 6.13
N CYS A 332 -8.58 -7.53 5.97
CA CYS A 332 -8.27 -6.66 4.84
C CYS A 332 -8.23 -7.42 3.50
N ILE A 333 -7.44 -8.50 3.38
CA ILE A 333 -7.42 -9.25 2.12
C ILE A 333 -8.77 -9.92 1.82
N GLY A 334 -9.49 -10.38 2.85
CA GLY A 334 -10.84 -10.94 2.71
C GLY A 334 -11.84 -9.92 2.18
N SER A 335 -11.81 -8.68 2.68
CA SER A 335 -12.68 -7.61 2.19
C SER A 335 -12.35 -7.20 0.75
N ALA A 336 -11.06 -7.16 0.40
CA ALA A 336 -10.58 -6.88 -0.95
C ALA A 336 -11.00 -7.96 -1.95
N ILE A 337 -10.86 -9.25 -1.60
CA ILE A 337 -11.30 -10.38 -2.42
C ILE A 337 -12.83 -10.38 -2.57
N LEU A 338 -13.58 -10.14 -1.49
CA LEU A 338 -15.03 -10.07 -1.55
C LEU A 338 -15.52 -8.94 -2.46
N MET A 339 -14.90 -7.75 -2.38
CA MET A 339 -15.21 -6.64 -3.28
C MET A 339 -14.88 -6.98 -4.74
N LEU A 340 -13.76 -7.67 -4.99
CA LEU A 340 -13.40 -8.13 -6.33
C LEU A 340 -14.44 -9.12 -6.88
N ARG A 341 -14.97 -10.04 -6.06
CA ARG A 341 -16.08 -10.92 -6.47
C ARG A 341 -17.32 -10.14 -6.83
N TYR A 342 -17.69 -9.12 -6.06
CA TYR A 342 -18.81 -8.24 -6.40
C TYR A 342 -18.57 -7.49 -7.71
N GLY A 343 -17.34 -7.04 -7.97
CA GLY A 343 -16.92 -6.48 -9.25
C GLY A 343 -17.11 -7.44 -10.42
N ILE A 344 -16.58 -8.67 -10.32
CA ILE A 344 -16.71 -9.73 -11.34
C ILE A 344 -18.19 -10.03 -11.63
N ARG A 345 -19.03 -10.15 -10.58
CA ARG A 345 -20.48 -10.37 -10.73
C ARG A 345 -21.17 -9.17 -11.38
N GLY A 346 -20.76 -7.95 -11.04
CA GLY A 346 -21.29 -6.71 -11.61
C GLY A 346 -21.02 -6.62 -13.11
N LEU A 347 -19.81 -6.96 -13.55
CA LEU A 347 -19.43 -6.96 -14.97
C LEU A 347 -20.12 -8.06 -15.78
N LYS A 348 -20.51 -9.17 -15.17
CA LYS A 348 -21.32 -10.21 -15.85
C LYS A 348 -22.74 -9.76 -16.19
N LYS A 349 -23.29 -8.78 -15.46
CA LYS A 349 -24.68 -8.31 -15.67
C LYS A 349 -24.84 -7.42 -16.90
N SER A 350 -23.77 -6.74 -17.34
CA SER A 350 -23.80 -5.84 -18.49
C SER A 350 -22.43 -5.81 -19.18
N PRO A 351 -22.36 -5.91 -20.52
CA PRO A 351 -21.10 -5.82 -21.26
C PRO A 351 -20.43 -4.44 -21.14
N VAL A 352 -21.19 -3.40 -20.74
CA VAL A 352 -20.65 -2.08 -20.41
C VAL A 352 -20.66 -1.92 -18.89
N PRO A 353 -19.49 -1.72 -18.24
CA PRO A 353 -19.43 -1.46 -16.81
C PRO A 353 -20.26 -0.23 -16.43
N SER A 354 -21.03 -0.30 -15.34
CA SER A 354 -21.64 0.91 -14.79
C SER A 354 -20.53 1.81 -14.25
N LYS A 355 -20.54 3.10 -14.63
CA LYS A 355 -19.63 4.11 -14.09
C LYS A 355 -19.75 4.30 -12.57
N THR A 356 -20.86 3.86 -11.98
CA THR A 356 -21.09 3.93 -10.53
C THR A 356 -20.66 2.66 -9.80
N LEU A 357 -20.27 1.58 -10.50
CA LEU A 357 -20.00 0.29 -9.85
C LEU A 357 -18.80 0.39 -8.91
N PHE A 358 -17.72 1.04 -9.33
CA PHE A 358 -16.54 1.25 -8.49
C PHE A 358 -16.90 2.04 -7.24
N GLU A 359 -17.54 3.19 -7.43
CA GLU A 359 -17.97 4.10 -6.37
C GLU A 359 -18.87 3.41 -5.35
N ASN A 360 -19.89 2.69 -5.82
CA ASN A 360 -20.84 1.98 -4.96
C ASN A 360 -20.13 0.90 -4.13
N LEU A 361 -19.28 0.08 -4.75
CA LEU A 361 -18.60 -1.02 -4.05
C LEU A 361 -17.58 -0.51 -3.02
N VAL A 362 -16.80 0.52 -3.36
CA VAL A 362 -15.88 1.16 -2.40
C VAL A 362 -16.66 1.81 -1.27
N THR A 363 -17.74 2.52 -1.58
CA THR A 363 -18.63 3.12 -0.57
C THR A 363 -19.23 2.05 0.34
N ASP A 364 -19.66 0.91 -0.20
CA ASP A 364 -20.20 -0.18 0.60
C ASP A 364 -19.16 -0.74 1.58
N LEU A 365 -17.92 -0.92 1.12
CA LEU A 365 -16.82 -1.40 1.96
C LEU A 365 -16.43 -0.40 3.06
N ILE A 366 -16.18 0.87 2.71
CA ILE A 366 -15.69 1.85 3.69
C ILE A 366 -16.74 2.16 4.76
N MET A 367 -18.03 2.08 4.40
CA MET A 367 -19.12 2.26 5.36
C MET A 367 -19.22 1.14 6.42
N GLU A 368 -18.49 0.03 6.27
CA GLU A 368 -18.31 -0.96 7.35
C GLU A 368 -17.45 -0.42 8.49
N GLY A 369 -16.74 0.69 8.29
CA GLY A 369 -15.86 1.31 9.28
C GLY A 369 -14.63 0.46 9.59
N GLY A 370 -14.09 0.61 10.80
CA GLY A 370 -12.86 -0.05 11.20
C GLY A 370 -11.65 0.48 10.45
N ASP A 371 -10.82 -0.40 9.90
CA ASP A 371 -9.59 -0.02 9.19
C ASP A 371 -9.86 0.30 7.71
N SER A 372 -10.75 1.26 7.48
CA SER A 372 -11.42 1.43 6.18
C SER A 372 -10.56 2.07 5.09
N ASP A 373 -9.56 2.88 5.43
CA ASP A 373 -8.54 3.37 4.49
C ASP A 373 -7.73 2.20 3.92
N THR A 374 -7.19 1.32 4.77
CA THR A 374 -6.44 0.14 4.31
C THR A 374 -7.29 -0.89 3.59
N ASN A 375 -8.51 -1.14 4.08
CA ASN A 375 -9.47 -1.98 3.35
C ASN A 375 -9.77 -1.38 1.97
N GLY A 376 -10.02 -0.06 1.92
CA GLY A 376 -10.25 0.69 0.69
C GLY A 376 -9.06 0.64 -0.27
N ALA A 377 -7.85 0.85 0.22
CA ALA A 377 -6.61 0.85 -0.57
C ALA A 377 -6.36 -0.51 -1.25
N ALA A 378 -6.46 -1.60 -0.49
CA ALA A 378 -6.25 -2.95 -1.00
C ALA A 378 -7.36 -3.38 -1.97
N ALA A 379 -8.62 -3.12 -1.61
CA ALA A 379 -9.76 -3.48 -2.43
C ALA A 379 -9.84 -2.62 -3.70
N GLY A 380 -9.59 -1.32 -3.57
CA GLY A 380 -9.58 -0.35 -4.66
C GLY A 380 -8.51 -0.65 -5.71
N ALA A 381 -7.34 -1.17 -5.29
CA ALA A 381 -6.31 -1.66 -6.21
C ALA A 381 -6.82 -2.81 -7.09
N LEU A 382 -7.48 -3.82 -6.50
CA LEU A 382 -8.01 -4.97 -7.22
C LEU A 382 -9.18 -4.60 -8.11
N LEU A 383 -10.15 -3.84 -7.59
CA LEU A 383 -11.33 -3.42 -8.35
C LEU A 383 -10.93 -2.47 -9.49
N GLY A 384 -9.96 -1.59 -9.25
CA GLY A 384 -9.38 -0.72 -10.26
C GLY A 384 -8.63 -1.49 -11.35
N ALA A 385 -7.86 -2.53 -11.00
CA ALA A 385 -7.21 -3.41 -11.96
C ALA A 385 -8.22 -4.23 -12.80
N LEU A 386 -9.38 -4.55 -12.23
CA LEU A 386 -10.47 -5.22 -12.95
C LEU A 386 -11.18 -4.26 -13.92
N MET A 387 -11.55 -3.07 -13.43
CA MET A 387 -12.45 -2.13 -14.13
C MET A 387 -11.74 -1.13 -15.05
N GLY A 388 -10.48 -0.79 -14.77
CA GLY A 388 -9.74 0.23 -15.49
C GLY A 388 -10.06 1.67 -15.09
N TYR A 389 -9.15 2.58 -15.40
CA TYR A 389 -9.21 3.99 -15.02
C TYR A 389 -10.43 4.72 -15.60
N GLY A 390 -10.80 4.42 -16.85
CA GLY A 390 -11.98 5.01 -17.50
C GLY A 390 -13.32 4.74 -16.81
N ASN A 391 -13.36 3.79 -15.87
CA ASN A 391 -14.56 3.45 -15.09
C ASN A 391 -14.49 3.90 -13.63
N LEU A 392 -13.45 4.64 -13.23
CA LEU A 392 -13.39 5.25 -11.91
C LEU A 392 -14.29 6.50 -11.84
N PRO A 393 -14.86 6.83 -10.66
CA PRO A 393 -15.69 8.02 -10.48
C PRO A 393 -14.87 9.29 -10.71
N ALA A 394 -15.20 10.04 -11.77
CA ALA A 394 -14.47 11.25 -12.16
C ALA A 394 -14.38 12.28 -11.02
N HIS A 395 -15.46 12.48 -10.26
CA HIS A 395 -15.51 13.42 -9.16
C HIS A 395 -14.69 12.99 -7.91
N TRP A 396 -14.18 11.75 -7.89
CA TRP A 396 -13.13 11.33 -6.95
C TRP A 396 -11.76 11.48 -7.60
N ALA A 397 -11.57 10.91 -8.79
CA ALA A 397 -10.31 10.97 -9.51
C ALA A 397 -9.81 12.41 -9.72
N ASP A 398 -10.70 13.33 -10.10
CA ASP A 398 -10.37 14.74 -10.35
C ASP A 398 -10.06 15.54 -9.09
N GLY A 399 -10.61 15.12 -7.95
CA GLY A 399 -10.38 15.78 -6.66
C GLY A 399 -9.22 15.21 -5.86
N LEU A 400 -8.62 14.11 -6.30
CA LEU A 400 -7.52 13.44 -5.60
C LEU A 400 -6.29 14.36 -5.53
N ALA A 401 -5.75 14.57 -4.34
CA ALA A 401 -4.53 15.36 -4.16
C ALA A 401 -3.36 14.76 -4.97
N HIS A 402 -2.53 15.61 -5.56
CA HIS A 402 -1.35 15.20 -6.34
C HIS A 402 -1.61 14.21 -7.50
N ARG A 403 -2.85 14.16 -8.02
CA ARG A 403 -3.24 13.24 -9.10
C ARG A 403 -2.31 13.31 -10.30
N GLU A 404 -1.99 14.50 -10.79
CA GLU A 404 -1.17 14.70 -11.98
C GLU A 404 0.25 14.14 -11.77
N TRP A 405 0.80 14.35 -10.57
CA TRP A 405 2.11 13.80 -10.21
C TRP A 405 2.07 12.27 -10.19
N LEU A 406 1.07 11.67 -9.54
CA LEU A 406 0.90 10.22 -9.52
C LEU A 406 0.73 9.65 -10.94
N GLN A 407 -0.12 10.27 -11.76
CA GLN A 407 -0.32 9.88 -13.16
C GLN A 407 0.97 9.94 -13.98
N SER A 408 1.85 10.92 -13.71
CA SER A 408 3.15 11.00 -14.37
C SER A 408 4.08 9.83 -13.99
N LYS A 409 4.04 9.38 -12.72
CA LYS A 409 4.82 8.22 -12.25
C LYS A 409 4.28 6.91 -12.84
N ILE A 410 2.97 6.79 -12.97
CA ILE A 410 2.33 5.65 -13.66
C ILE A 410 2.71 5.64 -15.14
N GLU A 411 2.63 6.77 -15.83
CA GLU A 411 3.01 6.88 -17.25
C GLU A 411 4.46 6.43 -17.45
N ARG A 412 5.36 6.94 -16.61
CA ARG A 412 6.76 6.56 -16.61
C ARG A 412 6.95 5.07 -16.38
N LEU A 413 6.25 4.48 -15.40
CA LEU A 413 6.30 3.05 -15.15
C LEU A 413 5.91 2.25 -16.40
N THR A 414 4.83 2.62 -17.09
CA THR A 414 4.39 1.90 -18.30
C THR A 414 5.40 1.97 -19.44
N LYS A 415 6.19 3.05 -19.53
CA LYS A 415 7.31 3.18 -20.48
C LYS A 415 8.50 2.31 -20.09
N ILE A 416 8.89 2.30 -18.81
CA ILE A 416 9.96 1.43 -18.28
C ILE A 416 9.64 -0.05 -18.53
N LEU A 417 8.38 -0.44 -18.30
CA LEU A 417 7.92 -1.81 -18.54
C LEU A 417 7.83 -2.17 -20.04
N GLY A 418 8.04 -1.22 -20.96
CA GLY A 418 7.91 -1.44 -22.40
C GLY A 418 6.48 -1.70 -22.88
N ILE A 419 5.48 -1.37 -22.05
CA ILE A 419 4.05 -1.46 -22.40
C ILE A 419 3.69 -0.33 -23.37
N VAL A 420 4.10 0.89 -23.01
CA VAL A 420 3.96 2.10 -23.82
C VAL A 420 5.31 2.45 -24.44
N GLN A 421 5.31 2.86 -25.71
CA GLN A 421 6.53 3.28 -26.38
C GLN A 421 7.00 4.64 -25.87
N GLY A 422 8.29 4.78 -25.59
CA GLY A 422 8.89 6.05 -25.20
C GLY A 422 10.22 5.86 -24.47
N SER A 423 11.05 6.90 -24.49
CA SER A 423 12.25 6.99 -23.68
C SER A 423 11.93 7.56 -22.30
N VAL A 424 12.68 7.12 -21.30
CA VAL A 424 12.61 7.64 -19.93
C VAL A 424 13.97 8.26 -19.55
N GLY A 425 13.96 9.49 -19.06
CA GLY A 425 15.15 10.16 -18.49
C GLY A 425 15.17 10.04 -16.97
N GLU A 426 16.23 10.46 -16.30
CA GLU A 426 16.24 10.51 -14.83
C GLU A 426 15.33 11.62 -14.30
N LEU A 427 14.58 11.35 -13.23
CA LEU A 427 13.77 12.35 -12.52
C LEU A 427 14.25 12.45 -11.08
N LYS A 428 14.53 13.68 -10.62
CA LYS A 428 15.14 13.91 -9.30
C LYS A 428 14.23 13.51 -8.15
N ASP A 429 12.93 13.68 -8.30
CA ASP A 429 11.92 13.37 -7.29
C ASP A 429 11.70 11.86 -7.06
N GLU A 430 12.38 11.00 -7.83
CA GLU A 430 12.45 9.55 -7.61
C GLU A 430 13.55 9.14 -6.63
N ALA A 431 14.49 10.03 -6.32
CA ALA A 431 15.52 9.76 -5.33
C ALA A 431 14.91 9.57 -3.91
N PRO A 432 15.58 8.84 -2.99
CA PRO A 432 15.07 8.63 -1.63
C PRO A 432 14.78 9.94 -0.87
N ASP A 433 15.52 11.00 -1.15
CA ASP A 433 15.37 12.33 -0.56
C ASP A 433 14.38 13.23 -1.33
N GLY A 434 13.72 12.71 -2.37
CA GLY A 434 12.81 13.46 -3.23
C GLY A 434 13.52 14.50 -4.11
N GLY A 435 14.82 14.35 -4.34
CA GLY A 435 15.61 15.24 -5.19
C GLY A 435 16.04 16.54 -4.50
N LYS A 436 15.99 16.56 -3.17
CA LYS A 436 16.30 17.72 -2.33
C LYS A 436 16.92 17.28 -1.01
N PRO A 437 17.71 18.14 -0.35
CA PRO A 437 18.26 17.82 0.97
C PRO A 437 17.19 17.39 1.98
N LEU A 438 17.54 16.45 2.84
CA LEU A 438 16.73 16.08 4.00
C LEU A 438 16.63 17.27 4.95
N MET A 439 15.47 17.40 5.62
CA MET A 439 15.27 18.47 6.59
C MET A 439 16.19 18.27 7.79
N THR A 440 16.77 19.37 8.23
CA THR A 440 17.51 19.49 9.48
C THR A 440 16.58 19.30 10.68
N LYS A 441 17.14 19.09 11.87
CA LYS A 441 16.37 18.97 13.11
C LYS A 441 15.45 20.18 13.36
N ASP A 442 15.96 21.39 13.14
CA ASP A 442 15.21 22.63 13.34
C ASP A 442 14.04 22.75 12.34
N GLU A 443 14.25 22.31 11.10
CA GLU A 443 13.18 22.27 10.08
C GLU A 443 12.11 21.24 10.39
N LEU A 444 12.50 20.06 10.90
CA LEU A 444 11.56 19.02 11.38
C LEU A 444 10.75 19.51 12.58
N GLU A 445 11.40 20.11 13.58
CA GLU A 445 10.74 20.68 14.75
C GLU A 445 9.73 21.77 14.34
N LYS A 446 10.10 22.62 13.37
CA LYS A 446 9.19 23.63 12.82
C LYS A 446 8.00 22.99 12.09
N ARG A 447 8.24 22.01 11.20
CA ARG A 447 7.17 21.29 10.49
C ARG A 447 6.17 20.68 11.47
N ASP A 448 6.67 19.99 12.49
CA ASP A 448 5.83 19.31 13.47
C ASP A 448 5.04 20.31 14.33
N HIS A 449 5.64 21.46 14.65
CA HIS A 449 4.98 22.55 15.35
C HIS A 449 3.86 23.18 14.51
N ASP A 450 4.11 23.47 13.24
CA ASP A 450 3.14 24.03 12.30
C ASP A 450 1.95 23.07 12.08
N MET A 451 2.25 21.77 11.96
CA MET A 451 1.23 20.72 11.85
C MET A 451 0.36 20.65 13.11
N LEU A 452 0.97 20.68 14.30
CA LEU A 452 0.23 20.69 15.58
C LEU A 452 -0.68 21.92 15.69
N TYR A 453 -0.21 23.10 15.29
CA TYR A 453 -1.04 24.30 15.28
C TYR A 453 -2.25 24.17 14.35
N SER A 454 -2.06 23.61 13.15
CA SER A 454 -3.14 23.37 12.19
C SER A 454 -4.21 22.43 12.76
N ILE A 455 -3.79 21.33 13.40
CA ILE A 455 -4.69 20.37 14.06
C ILE A 455 -5.48 21.06 15.17
N LEU A 456 -4.81 21.82 16.05
CA LEU A 456 -5.45 22.53 17.16
C LEU A 456 -6.43 23.61 16.68
N ALA A 457 -6.12 24.29 15.57
CA ALA A 457 -7.01 25.27 14.95
C ALA A 457 -8.30 24.62 14.44
N ARG A 458 -8.19 23.51 13.69
CA ARG A 458 -9.35 22.73 13.21
C ARG A 458 -10.20 22.19 14.36
N ASP A 459 -9.55 21.70 15.42
CA ASP A 459 -10.22 21.22 16.62
C ASP A 459 -11.00 22.32 17.36
N LYS A 460 -10.45 23.54 17.38
CA LYS A 460 -11.12 24.72 17.95
C LYS A 460 -12.33 25.12 17.12
N GLU A 461 -12.18 25.20 15.80
CA GLU A 461 -13.29 25.51 14.87
C GLU A 461 -14.44 24.51 15.01
N ARG A 462 -14.13 23.21 15.14
CA ARG A 462 -15.13 22.16 15.45
C ARG A 462 -15.90 22.47 16.73
N LYS A 463 -15.18 22.70 17.84
CA LYS A 463 -15.81 22.98 19.15
C LYS A 463 -16.72 24.21 19.08
N GLU A 464 -16.31 25.24 18.36
CA GLU A 464 -17.13 26.43 18.13
C GLU A 464 -18.38 26.13 17.27
N LYS A 465 -18.26 25.29 16.23
CA LYS A 465 -19.38 24.86 15.37
C LYS A 465 -20.41 24.06 16.18
N GLU A 466 -19.95 23.07 16.95
CA GLU A 466 -20.80 22.26 17.84
C GLU A 466 -21.52 23.13 18.89
N GLU A 467 -20.82 24.11 19.48
CA GLU A 467 -21.44 25.00 20.46
C GLU A 467 -22.52 25.88 19.81
N ARG A 468 -22.26 26.40 18.59
CA ARG A 468 -23.24 27.18 17.81
C ARG A 468 -24.47 26.33 17.46
N GLU A 469 -24.29 25.08 17.07
CA GLU A 469 -25.39 24.15 16.76
C GLU A 469 -26.19 23.78 18.00
N ARG A 470 -25.52 23.48 19.12
CA ARG A 470 -26.17 23.23 20.41
C ARG A 470 -27.01 24.42 20.86
N LYS A 471 -26.49 25.65 20.74
CA LYS A 471 -27.23 26.89 21.04
C LYS A 471 -28.45 27.07 20.13
N LYS A 472 -28.33 26.79 18.83
CA LYS A 472 -29.46 26.82 17.87
C LYS A 472 -30.53 25.77 18.20
N GLY A 473 -30.13 24.57 18.58
CA GLY A 473 -31.05 23.50 19.00
C GLY A 473 -31.80 23.85 20.29
N HIS A 474 -31.11 24.42 21.28
CA HIS A 474 -31.71 24.87 22.53
C HIS A 474 -32.70 26.03 22.33
N ALA A 475 -32.37 26.98 21.45
CA ALA A 475 -33.26 28.08 21.08
C ALA A 475 -34.55 27.57 20.39
N LYS A 476 -34.44 26.60 19.47
CA LYS A 476 -35.61 25.96 18.83
C LYS A 476 -36.49 25.21 19.84
N GLY A 477 -35.89 24.50 20.80
CA GLY A 477 -36.60 23.79 21.87
C GLY A 477 -37.39 24.71 22.79
N LEU A 478 -36.81 25.85 23.19
CA LEU A 478 -37.49 26.88 23.98
C LEU A 478 -38.67 27.51 23.21
N THR A 479 -38.49 27.88 21.94
CA THR A 479 -39.60 28.40 21.11
C THR A 479 -40.72 27.39 20.86
N GLY A 480 -40.43 26.09 20.90
CA GLY A 480 -41.46 25.03 20.81
C GLY A 480 -42.24 24.84 22.12
N TRP A 481 -41.63 25.14 23.27
CA TRP A 481 -42.27 25.04 24.58
C TRP A 481 -43.20 26.22 24.88
N PHE A 482 -42.85 27.42 24.41
CA PHE A 482 -43.72 28.61 24.51
C PHE A 482 -44.88 28.64 23.50
N LYS A 483 -44.99 27.65 22.61
CA LYS A 483 -46.06 27.52 21.60
C LYS A 483 -47.06 26.39 21.89
N LYS A 484 -47.02 25.77 23.09
CA LYS A 484 -47.98 24.76 23.52
C LYS A 484 -48.95 25.29 24.57
#